data_AF-A0A147BI44-F1
#
_entry.id   AF-A0A147BI44-F1
#
_cell.length_a   1.000
_cell.length_b   1.000
_cell.length_c   1.000
_cell.angle_alpha   90.00
_cell.angle_beta   90.00
_cell.angle_gamma   90.00
#
_symmetry.space_group_name_H-M   'P 1'
#
loop_
_entity.id
_entity.type
_entity.pdbx_description
1 polymer ?
#
loop_
_entity_poly.entity_id
_entity_poly.type
_entity_poly.pdbx_seq_one_letter_code
_entity_poly.pdbx_strand_id
1 'polypeptide(L)'
;MLSAKCFFMMLAITRGISGTTNTENQASIKVGVHLVCDMSFLASRMKPPAPVSSVQTYLNVMLHTAEVYFRELDCPKIELYLVGLYNTTQEEENAFEVTETISKDTIYMDGPFTLALFQEWVERSGKFNESDIVILLTSCLIYDYIWAFSNSRIDGGVSYQDGICTHLRVCLVCDKGRDFYGLRSLVKQIAHLLGTPWDEGHQAPECRGKDGYLVSLDTSETPLPMLSNCTKDYLLQKYQNNVHTQPCWIDTPTPIIERTDELPAHYFEREEFCTAERPMFPNAKYCPADHPRQKLAPVCKVACCQNDKTYRGPRRSLPDGTNCTGGDGEKVCLSAQCVTL
;
A
#
# COMPACT_ATOMS: atom_id res chain seq x y z
N MET A 1 14.19 39.23 23.86
CA MET A 1 14.93 38.44 24.87
C MET A 1 13.95 38.00 25.94
N LEU A 2 13.48 36.76 25.90
CA LEU A 2 12.92 36.11 27.08
C LEU A 2 13.08 34.60 26.90
N SER A 3 13.71 33.98 27.90
CA SER A 3 14.12 32.58 27.92
C SER A 3 12.95 31.67 28.26
N ALA A 4 12.86 30.51 27.63
CA ALA A 4 12.02 29.41 28.10
C ALA A 4 12.90 28.18 28.30
N LYS A 5 12.86 27.68 29.53
CA LYS A 5 13.76 26.70 30.13
C LYS A 5 13.48 25.29 29.59
N CYS A 6 14.52 24.61 29.10
CA CYS A 6 14.53 23.16 28.97
C CYS A 6 14.64 22.54 30.37
N PHE A 7 13.60 21.82 30.80
CA PHE A 7 13.68 20.97 31.98
C PHE A 7 14.25 19.60 31.57
N PHE A 8 15.53 19.39 31.86
CA PHE A 8 16.17 18.07 31.82
C PHE A 8 15.74 17.30 33.08
N MET A 9 14.86 16.31 32.94
CA MET A 9 14.65 15.29 33.98
C MET A 9 15.76 14.23 33.84
N MET A 10 16.79 14.36 34.69
CA MET A 10 17.81 13.34 34.88
C MET A 10 17.20 12.15 35.64
N LEU A 11 16.94 11.04 34.96
CA LEU A 11 16.70 9.77 35.64
C LEU A 11 18.04 9.21 36.16
N ALA A 12 18.13 9.05 37.48
CA ALA A 12 19.24 8.39 38.14
C ALA A 12 19.23 6.88 37.82
N ILE A 13 20.25 6.41 37.09
CA ILE A 13 20.50 4.99 36.84
C ILE A 13 21.24 4.44 38.05
N THR A 14 20.56 3.68 38.91
CA THR A 14 21.22 2.73 39.81
C THR A 14 21.38 1.40 39.07
N ARG A 15 22.61 0.91 39.03
CA ARG A 15 23.01 -0.33 38.35
C ARG A 15 22.28 -1.54 38.94
N GLY A 16 21.54 -2.26 38.10
CA GLY A 16 21.11 -3.63 38.32
C GLY A 16 21.21 -4.39 37.00
N ILE A 17 22.11 -5.36 36.93
CA ILE A 17 22.31 -6.24 35.78
C ILE A 17 21.15 -7.23 35.74
N SER A 18 20.32 -7.16 34.70
CA SER A 18 19.63 -8.32 34.13
C SER A 18 19.13 -7.93 32.73
N GLY A 19 19.70 -8.58 31.71
CA GLY A 19 19.24 -8.43 30.34
C GLY A 19 17.88 -9.08 30.17
N THR A 20 16.86 -8.27 30.00
CA THR A 20 15.58 -8.65 29.39
C THR A 20 15.42 -7.79 28.15
N THR A 21 15.55 -8.40 26.99
CA THR A 21 15.14 -7.80 25.70
C THR A 21 13.63 -7.57 25.77
N ASN A 22 13.23 -6.37 26.19
CA ASN A 22 11.84 -5.92 26.13
C ASN A 22 11.47 -5.64 24.67
N THR A 23 11.17 -6.68 23.91
CA THR A 23 10.47 -6.59 22.61
C THR A 23 8.96 -6.44 22.76
N GLU A 24 8.42 -6.48 23.98
CA GLU A 24 6.97 -6.55 24.24
C GLU A 24 6.24 -5.19 24.36
N ASN A 25 6.91 -4.02 24.27
CA ASN A 25 6.25 -2.72 24.46
C ASN A 25 6.72 -1.63 23.47
N GLN A 26 6.88 -1.96 22.19
CA GLN A 26 7.05 -0.90 21.19
C GLN A 26 5.69 -0.25 20.91
N ALA A 27 5.64 1.09 20.96
CA ALA A 27 4.48 1.86 20.60
C ALA A 27 4.02 1.53 19.17
N SER A 28 2.73 1.20 19.01
CA SER A 28 2.16 0.74 17.74
C SER A 28 0.79 1.39 17.49
N ILE A 29 0.49 1.66 16.23
CA ILE A 29 -0.87 1.87 15.71
C ILE A 29 -1.29 0.54 15.07
N LYS A 30 -2.27 -0.14 15.66
CA LYS A 30 -2.77 -1.43 15.19
C LYS A 30 -4.09 -1.21 14.46
N VAL A 31 -4.14 -1.47 13.16
CA VAL A 31 -5.26 -1.11 12.30
C VAL A 31 -5.93 -2.36 11.76
N GLY A 32 -7.20 -2.56 12.10
CA GLY A 32 -8.07 -3.55 11.50
C GLY A 32 -8.56 -3.09 10.14
N VAL A 33 -8.03 -3.67 9.07
CA VAL A 33 -8.34 -3.36 7.68
C VAL A 33 -9.37 -4.34 7.12
N HIS A 34 -10.49 -3.82 6.66
CA HIS A 34 -11.48 -4.57 5.89
C HIS A 34 -11.32 -4.28 4.40
N LEU A 35 -11.19 -5.33 3.59
CA LEU A 35 -11.05 -5.19 2.15
C LEU A 35 -12.36 -5.55 1.45
N VAL A 36 -12.90 -4.60 0.70
CA VAL A 36 -14.09 -4.77 -0.13
C VAL A 36 -13.62 -4.97 -1.57
N CYS A 37 -13.89 -6.13 -2.14
CA CYS A 37 -13.48 -6.48 -3.50
C CYS A 37 -14.66 -6.28 -4.45
N ASP A 38 -14.52 -5.32 -5.37
CA ASP A 38 -15.50 -5.12 -6.43
C ASP A 38 -15.49 -6.28 -7.46
N MET A 39 -16.54 -6.35 -8.26
CA MET A 39 -16.66 -7.33 -9.33
C MET A 39 -15.55 -7.18 -10.36
N SER A 40 -15.03 -5.98 -10.59
CA SER A 40 -13.97 -5.73 -11.57
C SER A 40 -12.62 -6.34 -11.13
N PHE A 41 -12.25 -6.19 -9.85
CA PHE A 41 -11.10 -6.77 -9.19
C PHE A 41 -11.18 -8.29 -9.23
N LEU A 42 -12.33 -8.84 -8.83
CA LEU A 42 -12.57 -10.29 -8.85
C LEU A 42 -12.47 -10.83 -10.28
N ALA A 43 -13.11 -10.17 -11.25
CA ALA A 43 -13.04 -10.55 -12.65
C ALA A 43 -11.61 -10.47 -13.19
N SER A 44 -10.84 -9.43 -12.85
CA SER A 44 -9.43 -9.27 -13.23
C SER A 44 -8.57 -10.41 -12.69
N ARG A 45 -8.74 -10.78 -11.42
CA ARG A 45 -8.03 -11.90 -10.80
C ARG A 45 -8.38 -13.22 -11.46
N MET A 46 -9.65 -13.45 -11.78
CA MET A 46 -10.13 -14.70 -12.39
C MET A 46 -9.77 -14.85 -13.89
N LYS A 47 -9.27 -13.79 -14.56
CA LYS A 47 -8.83 -13.88 -15.97
C LYS A 47 -7.73 -14.94 -16.13
N PRO A 48 -7.84 -15.85 -17.12
CA PRO A 48 -6.80 -16.84 -17.36
C PRO A 48 -5.43 -16.22 -17.72
N PRO A 49 -4.33 -16.81 -17.23
CA PRO A 49 -4.31 -17.88 -16.23
C PRO A 49 -4.58 -17.29 -14.84
N ALA A 50 -5.57 -17.82 -14.13
CA ALA A 50 -5.92 -17.33 -12.80
C ALA A 50 -4.83 -17.72 -11.80
N PRO A 51 -4.50 -16.87 -10.81
CA PRO A 51 -3.63 -17.24 -9.70
C PRO A 51 -4.16 -18.48 -8.98
N VAL A 52 -3.26 -19.34 -8.51
CA VAL A 52 -3.58 -20.57 -7.75
C VAL A 52 -3.95 -20.23 -6.30
N SER A 53 -3.28 -19.23 -5.74
CA SER A 53 -3.47 -18.71 -4.39
C SER A 53 -4.85 -18.10 -4.17
N SER A 54 -5.33 -18.18 -2.93
CA SER A 54 -6.57 -17.51 -2.52
C SER A 54 -6.42 -15.99 -2.57
N VAL A 55 -7.55 -15.28 -2.75
CA VAL A 55 -7.60 -13.82 -2.65
C VAL A 55 -7.14 -13.35 -1.26
N GLN A 56 -7.51 -14.08 -0.20
CA GLN A 56 -7.12 -13.75 1.17
C GLN A 56 -5.61 -13.83 1.37
N THR A 57 -4.93 -14.84 0.82
CA THR A 57 -3.47 -14.95 0.86
C THR A 57 -2.80 -13.78 0.16
N TYR A 58 -3.28 -13.43 -1.05
CA TYR A 58 -2.76 -12.29 -1.81
C TYR A 58 -2.91 -10.99 -1.03
N LEU A 59 -4.09 -10.74 -0.44
CA LEU A 59 -4.34 -9.51 0.31
C LEU A 59 -3.59 -9.47 1.64
N ASN A 60 -3.38 -10.61 2.30
CA ASN A 60 -2.56 -10.69 3.52
C ASN A 60 -1.09 -10.33 3.23
N VAL A 61 -0.52 -10.87 2.12
CA VAL A 61 0.81 -10.48 1.64
C VAL A 61 0.84 -8.98 1.29
N MET A 62 -0.18 -8.46 0.63
CA MET A 62 -0.26 -7.05 0.25
C MET A 62 -0.24 -6.13 1.47
N LEU A 63 -0.99 -6.45 2.53
CA LEU A 63 -1.01 -5.68 3.78
C LEU A 63 0.31 -5.78 4.53
N HIS A 64 0.89 -6.97 4.68
CA HIS A 64 2.20 -7.10 5.31
C HIS A 64 3.29 -6.32 4.54
N THR A 65 3.25 -6.36 3.22
CA THR A 65 4.19 -5.58 2.40
C THR A 65 4.00 -4.08 2.62
N ALA A 66 2.77 -3.61 2.82
CA ALA A 66 2.50 -2.23 3.17
C ALA A 66 3.14 -1.85 4.51
N GLU A 67 3.11 -2.73 5.53
CA GLU A 67 3.84 -2.53 6.80
C GLU A 67 5.35 -2.34 6.58
N VAL A 68 5.95 -3.09 5.66
CA VAL A 68 7.38 -2.97 5.32
C VAL A 68 7.72 -1.59 4.73
N TYR A 69 6.79 -0.92 4.05
CA TYR A 69 6.99 0.46 3.61
C TYR A 69 6.95 1.47 4.78
N PHE A 70 6.35 1.11 5.92
CA PHE A 70 6.36 1.87 7.16
C PHE A 70 7.56 1.55 8.08
N ARG A 71 8.45 0.61 7.70
CA ARG A 71 9.54 0.08 8.55
C ARG A 71 10.49 1.12 9.16
N GLU A 72 10.67 2.26 8.49
CA GLU A 72 11.56 3.33 8.96
C GLU A 72 10.91 4.26 10.01
N LEU A 73 9.71 3.92 10.50
CA LEU A 73 9.10 4.56 11.66
C LEU A 73 9.59 3.86 12.93
N ASP A 74 10.47 4.53 13.68
CA ASP A 74 10.92 4.04 14.98
C ASP A 74 9.76 4.01 16.00
N CYS A 75 8.89 5.02 15.94
CA CYS A 75 7.71 5.18 16.78
C CYS A 75 6.67 6.08 16.07
N PRO A 76 5.39 5.66 15.98
CA PRO A 76 4.88 4.32 16.27
C PRO A 76 5.19 3.34 15.14
N LYS A 77 5.25 2.05 15.45
CA LYS A 77 5.10 1.00 14.43
C LYS A 77 3.67 1.03 13.86
N ILE A 78 3.53 0.73 12.57
CA ILE A 78 2.23 0.54 11.94
C ILE A 78 2.04 -0.95 11.72
N GLU A 79 0.95 -1.49 12.28
CA GLU A 79 0.59 -2.90 12.15
C GLU A 79 -0.81 -3.00 11.52
N LEU A 80 -0.92 -3.76 10.44
CA LEU A 80 -2.10 -3.89 9.61
C LEU A 80 -2.64 -5.32 9.74
N TYR A 81 -3.90 -5.44 10.13
CA TYR A 81 -4.57 -6.70 10.35
C TYR A 81 -5.69 -6.86 9.34
N LEU A 82 -5.69 -7.94 8.56
CA LEU A 82 -6.83 -8.27 7.71
C LEU A 82 -7.96 -8.78 8.58
N VAL A 83 -8.96 -7.93 8.88
CA VAL A 83 -10.09 -8.28 9.77
C VAL A 83 -11.35 -8.68 9.02
N GLY A 84 -11.39 -8.46 7.70
CA GLY A 84 -12.55 -8.80 6.90
C GLY A 84 -12.30 -8.73 5.41
N LEU A 85 -13.04 -9.56 4.69
CA LEU A 85 -13.07 -9.60 3.24
C LEU A 85 -14.54 -9.65 2.81
N TYR A 86 -14.95 -8.70 1.99
CA TYR A 86 -16.32 -8.63 1.47
C TYR A 86 -16.31 -8.50 -0.04
N ASN A 87 -17.00 -9.42 -0.72
CA ASN A 87 -17.19 -9.35 -2.18
C ASN A 87 -18.55 -8.69 -2.44
N THR A 88 -18.58 -7.62 -3.23
CA THR A 88 -19.81 -6.90 -3.56
C THR A 88 -20.61 -7.59 -4.65
N THR A 89 -21.88 -7.20 -4.77
CA THR A 89 -22.72 -7.52 -5.93
C THR A 89 -22.88 -6.31 -6.85
N GLN A 90 -23.34 -6.55 -8.07
CA GLN A 90 -23.59 -5.47 -9.04
C GLN A 90 -24.61 -4.45 -8.50
N GLU A 91 -25.63 -4.92 -7.76
CA GLU A 91 -26.63 -4.03 -7.16
C GLU A 91 -26.02 -3.13 -6.07
N GLU A 92 -25.06 -3.65 -5.30
CA GLU A 92 -24.34 -2.86 -4.31
C GLU A 92 -23.42 -1.84 -4.99
N GLU A 93 -22.67 -2.26 -6.01
CA GLU A 93 -21.79 -1.37 -6.79
C GLU A 93 -22.56 -0.25 -7.47
N ASN A 94 -23.74 -0.51 -8.02
CA ASN A 94 -24.59 0.54 -8.61
C ASN A 94 -25.00 1.63 -7.60
N ALA A 95 -24.90 1.37 -6.30
CA ALA A 95 -25.21 2.36 -5.27
C ALA A 95 -24.05 3.31 -4.95
N PHE A 96 -22.80 2.92 -5.24
CA PHE A 96 -21.62 3.72 -4.88
C PHE A 96 -20.63 3.98 -6.01
N GLU A 97 -20.53 3.12 -7.03
CA GLU A 97 -19.61 3.31 -8.13
C GLU A 97 -20.13 4.36 -9.12
N VAL A 98 -19.33 5.39 -9.34
CA VAL A 98 -19.56 6.37 -10.40
C VAL A 98 -18.51 6.13 -11.47
N THR A 99 -18.95 5.68 -12.63
CA THR A 99 -18.04 5.37 -13.74
C THR A 99 -18.37 6.21 -14.98
N GLU A 100 -17.33 6.61 -15.69
CA GLU A 100 -17.43 7.35 -16.94
C GLU A 100 -16.71 6.63 -18.07
N THR A 101 -17.36 6.56 -19.23
CA THR A 101 -16.76 6.02 -20.45
C THR A 101 -16.09 7.16 -21.22
N ILE A 102 -14.78 7.33 -21.04
CA ILE A 102 -14.01 8.40 -21.70
C ILE A 102 -13.61 8.00 -23.13
N SER A 103 -13.46 6.70 -23.41
CA SER A 103 -13.21 6.17 -24.76
C SER A 103 -13.94 4.85 -24.98
N LYS A 104 -14.04 4.40 -26.25
CA LYS A 104 -14.87 3.25 -26.66
C LYS A 104 -14.65 1.97 -25.84
N ASP A 105 -13.48 1.80 -25.23
CA ASP A 105 -13.11 0.58 -24.49
C ASP A 105 -12.46 0.87 -23.12
N THR A 106 -12.61 2.08 -22.56
CA THR A 106 -12.02 2.40 -21.26
C THR A 106 -13.01 3.13 -20.37
N ILE A 107 -13.41 2.40 -19.32
CA ILE A 107 -14.25 2.86 -18.22
C ILE A 107 -13.31 3.32 -17.12
N TYR A 108 -13.51 4.56 -16.66
CA TYR A 108 -12.81 5.13 -15.51
C TYR A 108 -13.78 5.23 -14.35
N MET A 109 -13.27 5.06 -13.14
CA MET A 109 -14.00 5.32 -11.90
C MET A 109 -13.72 6.76 -11.48
N ASP A 110 -14.78 7.54 -11.27
CA ASP A 110 -14.67 8.85 -10.65
C ASP A 110 -14.33 8.66 -9.17
N GLY A 111 -13.09 8.98 -8.80
CA GLY A 111 -12.56 8.73 -7.47
C GLY A 111 -13.30 9.49 -6.37
N PRO A 112 -13.36 10.83 -6.42
CA PRO A 112 -14.05 11.62 -5.40
C PRO A 112 -15.53 11.30 -5.22
N PHE A 113 -16.29 11.15 -6.31
CA PHE A 113 -17.72 10.84 -6.20
C PHE A 113 -17.96 9.41 -5.73
N THR A 114 -17.19 8.44 -6.23
CA THR A 114 -17.27 7.05 -5.75
C THR A 114 -16.89 6.95 -4.28
N LEU A 115 -15.86 7.68 -3.82
CA LEU A 115 -15.44 7.69 -2.42
C LEU A 115 -16.57 8.18 -1.50
N ALA A 116 -17.24 9.26 -1.88
CA ALA A 116 -18.35 9.82 -1.11
C ALA A 116 -19.54 8.86 -1.00
N LEU A 117 -19.97 8.26 -2.13
CA LEU A 117 -21.07 7.30 -2.09
C LEU A 117 -20.69 5.98 -1.42
N PHE A 118 -19.43 5.55 -1.56
CA PHE A 118 -18.91 4.36 -0.88
C PHE A 118 -18.89 4.56 0.64
N GLN A 119 -18.49 5.75 1.09
CA GLN A 119 -18.58 6.14 2.50
C GLN A 119 -20.01 6.02 3.02
N GLU A 120 -20.99 6.60 2.31
CA GLU A 120 -22.40 6.50 2.70
C GLU A 120 -22.91 5.06 2.71
N TRP A 121 -22.51 4.26 1.71
CA TRP A 121 -22.88 2.84 1.64
C TRP A 121 -22.30 2.03 2.79
N VAL A 122 -21.01 2.23 3.12
CA VAL A 122 -20.34 1.58 4.26
C VAL A 122 -21.11 1.88 5.55
N GLU A 123 -21.42 3.14 5.83
CA GLU A 123 -22.16 3.56 7.03
C GLU A 123 -23.58 2.97 7.07
N ARG A 124 -24.31 3.02 5.95
CA ARG A 124 -25.69 2.49 5.89
C ARG A 124 -25.74 0.97 6.01
N SER A 125 -24.71 0.27 5.56
CA SER A 125 -24.67 -1.19 5.59
C SER A 125 -24.55 -1.73 7.02
N GLY A 126 -23.85 -1.01 7.91
CA GLY A 126 -23.46 -1.47 9.25
C GLY A 126 -22.54 -2.70 9.26
N LYS A 127 -22.12 -3.22 8.10
CA LYS A 127 -21.33 -4.46 7.96
C LYS A 127 -19.89 -4.31 8.45
N PHE A 128 -19.40 -3.09 8.53
CA PHE A 128 -17.99 -2.76 8.74
C PHE A 128 -17.73 -2.01 10.05
N ASN A 129 -18.68 -2.04 10.99
CA ASN A 129 -18.62 -1.23 12.21
C ASN A 129 -17.38 -1.52 13.06
N GLU A 130 -16.92 -2.77 13.07
CA GLU A 130 -15.76 -3.24 13.85
C GLU A 130 -14.40 -3.01 13.16
N SER A 131 -14.39 -2.44 11.95
CA SER A 131 -13.15 -2.24 11.17
C SER A 131 -12.59 -0.83 11.34
N ASP A 132 -11.31 -0.66 11.56
CA ASP A 132 -10.72 0.68 11.71
C ASP A 132 -10.66 1.44 10.38
N ILE A 133 -10.44 0.71 9.28
CA ILE A 133 -10.42 1.22 7.91
C ILE A 133 -11.13 0.23 6.97
N VAL A 134 -11.85 0.74 5.97
CA VAL A 134 -12.49 -0.03 4.90
C VAL A 134 -11.96 0.41 3.54
N ILE A 135 -11.44 -0.53 2.75
CA ILE A 135 -10.78 -0.22 1.46
C ILE A 135 -11.54 -0.90 0.33
N LEU A 136 -12.04 -0.14 -0.64
CA LEU A 136 -12.54 -0.68 -1.89
C LEU A 136 -11.35 -0.99 -2.82
N LEU A 137 -11.23 -2.25 -3.22
CA LEU A 137 -10.31 -2.71 -4.24
C LEU A 137 -11.04 -2.83 -5.57
N THR A 138 -10.52 -2.14 -6.58
CA THR A 138 -11.09 -2.12 -7.94
C THR A 138 -10.01 -2.34 -8.98
N SER A 139 -10.34 -2.99 -10.10
CA SER A 139 -9.46 -3.02 -11.27
C SER A 139 -9.68 -1.83 -12.22
N CYS A 140 -10.71 -1.02 -11.96
CA CYS A 140 -11.00 0.19 -12.72
C CYS A 140 -9.93 1.25 -12.46
N LEU A 141 -9.55 1.97 -13.52
CA LEU A 141 -8.65 3.10 -13.38
C LEU A 141 -9.40 4.24 -12.69
N ILE A 142 -8.87 4.72 -11.56
CA ILE A 142 -9.47 5.80 -10.78
C ILE A 142 -8.96 7.15 -11.29
N TYR A 143 -9.87 8.10 -11.50
CA TYR A 143 -9.59 9.45 -11.99
C TYR A 143 -10.05 10.52 -10.98
N ASP A 144 -9.29 11.62 -10.84
CA ASP A 144 -9.67 12.80 -10.04
C ASP A 144 -9.93 13.97 -10.96
N TYR A 145 -11.16 14.48 -10.99
CA TYR A 145 -11.51 15.68 -11.74
C TYR A 145 -11.10 16.99 -11.03
N ILE A 146 -10.75 16.94 -9.75
CA ILE A 146 -10.29 18.12 -8.99
C ILE A 146 -8.99 18.67 -9.57
N TRP A 147 -8.19 17.84 -10.25
CA TRP A 147 -6.90 18.21 -10.85
C TRP A 147 -6.89 18.29 -12.38
N ALA A 148 -8.01 18.70 -12.99
CA ALA A 148 -8.17 18.82 -14.45
C ALA A 148 -7.14 19.72 -15.20
N PHE A 149 -6.18 20.35 -14.50
CA PHE A 149 -5.17 21.24 -15.10
C PHE A 149 -3.74 20.70 -15.10
N SER A 150 -3.49 19.50 -14.60
CA SER A 150 -2.22 18.82 -14.78
C SER A 150 -2.44 17.36 -15.17
N ASN A 151 -1.54 16.80 -15.98
CA ASN A 151 -1.47 15.35 -16.28
C ASN A 151 -1.21 14.48 -15.03
N SER A 152 -1.50 14.98 -13.83
CA SER A 152 -1.38 14.36 -12.52
C SER A 152 -2.43 13.28 -12.38
N ARG A 153 -2.08 12.09 -12.85
CA ARG A 153 -2.78 10.86 -12.55
C ARG A 153 -2.81 10.71 -11.03
N ILE A 154 -3.99 10.45 -10.45
CA ILE A 154 -4.01 9.81 -9.14
C ILE A 154 -3.18 8.54 -9.28
N ASP A 155 -2.28 8.29 -8.32
CA ASP A 155 -1.47 7.08 -8.24
C ASP A 155 -2.31 5.86 -7.82
N GLY A 156 -3.48 5.68 -8.45
CA GLY A 156 -4.37 4.54 -8.29
C GLY A 156 -5.18 4.50 -7.01
N GLY A 157 -5.56 5.61 -6.37
CA GLY A 157 -6.45 5.58 -5.20
C GLY A 157 -6.77 6.92 -4.54
N VAL A 158 -7.91 7.02 -3.86
CA VAL A 158 -8.41 8.25 -3.20
C VAL A 158 -8.92 7.93 -1.80
N SER A 159 -8.69 8.83 -0.84
CA SER A 159 -9.06 8.68 0.57
C SER A 159 -9.30 10.03 1.23
N TYR A 160 -9.96 10.01 2.39
CA TYR A 160 -10.08 11.16 3.27
C TYR A 160 -8.83 11.33 4.15
N GLN A 161 -8.43 12.57 4.42
CA GLN A 161 -7.32 12.82 5.33
C GLN A 161 -7.81 12.60 6.76
N ASP A 162 -6.99 11.91 7.56
CA ASP A 162 -7.26 11.69 8.98
C ASP A 162 -8.60 11.00 9.26
N GLY A 163 -9.05 10.15 8.31
CA GLY A 163 -10.35 9.51 8.38
C GLY A 163 -10.44 8.36 9.38
N ILE A 164 -9.31 7.81 9.84
CA ILE A 164 -9.30 6.68 10.78
C ILE A 164 -10.09 6.99 12.07
N CYS A 165 -10.81 6.00 12.59
CA CYS A 165 -11.70 6.12 13.76
C CYS A 165 -12.89 7.09 13.57
N THR A 166 -13.23 7.44 12.32
CA THR A 166 -14.41 8.25 11.99
C THR A 166 -15.25 7.59 10.90
N HIS A 167 -16.38 8.19 10.52
CA HIS A 167 -17.17 7.76 9.37
C HIS A 167 -16.42 7.93 8.03
N LEU A 168 -15.33 8.70 8.00
CA LEU A 168 -14.48 8.93 6.82
C LEU A 168 -13.36 7.89 6.68
N ARG A 169 -13.44 6.76 7.41
CA ARG A 169 -12.44 5.68 7.43
C ARG A 169 -12.37 4.83 6.16
N VAL A 170 -12.74 5.39 5.01
CA VAL A 170 -12.83 4.68 3.73
C VAL A 170 -11.80 5.17 2.72
N CYS A 171 -11.33 4.28 1.86
CA CYS A 171 -10.55 4.65 0.69
C CYS A 171 -10.77 3.71 -0.49
N LEU A 172 -10.34 4.15 -1.67
CA LEU A 172 -10.36 3.41 -2.92
C LEU A 172 -8.93 3.10 -3.35
N VAL A 173 -8.68 1.88 -3.83
CA VAL A 173 -7.38 1.45 -4.36
C VAL A 173 -7.60 0.66 -5.65
N CYS A 174 -6.91 1.09 -6.70
CA CYS A 174 -6.82 0.38 -7.96
C CYS A 174 -5.80 -0.75 -7.83
N ASP A 175 -6.26 -2.00 -7.85
CA ASP A 175 -5.43 -3.20 -7.89
C ASP A 175 -6.01 -4.21 -8.87
N LYS A 176 -5.15 -4.94 -9.59
CA LYS A 176 -5.60 -5.94 -10.57
C LYS A 176 -5.84 -7.31 -9.95
N GLY A 177 -5.42 -7.52 -8.70
CA GLY A 177 -5.53 -8.77 -7.97
C GLY A 177 -4.53 -9.83 -8.42
N ARG A 178 -3.39 -9.46 -9.02
CA ARG A 178 -2.48 -10.40 -9.72
C ARG A 178 -1.00 -10.16 -9.45
N ASP A 179 -0.58 -8.90 -9.45
CA ASP A 179 0.81 -8.48 -9.48
C ASP A 179 1.15 -7.43 -8.41
N PHE A 180 0.26 -7.23 -7.43
CA PHE A 180 0.35 -6.19 -6.41
C PHE A 180 0.43 -4.77 -6.98
N TYR A 181 -0.22 -4.53 -8.12
CA TYR A 181 -0.24 -3.24 -8.83
C TYR A 181 -0.63 -2.06 -7.91
N GLY A 182 -1.59 -2.26 -7.03
CA GLY A 182 -2.12 -1.25 -6.12
C GLY A 182 -1.34 -1.07 -4.83
N LEU A 183 -0.24 -1.80 -4.61
CA LEU A 183 0.50 -1.78 -3.34
C LEU A 183 1.01 -0.38 -2.98
N ARG A 184 1.56 0.34 -3.96
CA ARG A 184 2.00 1.74 -3.75
C ARG A 184 0.83 2.62 -3.35
N SER A 185 -0.29 2.51 -4.06
CA SER A 185 -1.50 3.27 -3.76
C SER A 185 -2.00 2.96 -2.35
N LEU A 186 -2.05 1.68 -1.98
CA LEU A 186 -2.48 1.22 -0.67
C LEU A 186 -1.69 1.89 0.45
N VAL A 187 -0.36 1.91 0.35
CA VAL A 187 0.47 2.57 1.38
C VAL A 187 0.17 4.06 1.47
N LYS A 188 0.02 4.73 0.32
CA LYS A 188 -0.37 6.15 0.25
C LYS A 188 -1.73 6.40 0.94
N GLN A 189 -2.75 5.60 0.61
CA GLN A 189 -4.09 5.78 1.18
C GLN A 189 -4.09 5.54 2.68
N ILE A 190 -3.37 4.52 3.18
CA ILE A 190 -3.29 4.23 4.60
C ILE A 190 -2.58 5.37 5.34
N ALA A 191 -1.45 5.86 4.82
CA ALA A 191 -0.76 7.01 5.42
C ALA A 191 -1.69 8.24 5.48
N HIS A 192 -2.42 8.50 4.40
CA HIS A 192 -3.34 9.63 4.31
C HIS A 192 -4.52 9.52 5.29
N LEU A 193 -5.11 8.32 5.43
CA LEU A 193 -6.12 8.01 6.44
C LEU A 193 -5.61 8.14 7.89
N LEU A 194 -4.31 7.91 8.11
CA LEU A 194 -3.64 8.13 9.40
C LEU A 194 -3.28 9.60 9.66
N GLY A 195 -3.62 10.51 8.74
CA GLY A 195 -3.54 11.96 8.94
C GLY A 195 -2.40 12.65 8.22
N THR A 196 -1.58 11.93 7.43
CA THR A 196 -0.52 12.56 6.63
C THR A 196 -1.14 13.35 5.48
N PRO A 197 -0.67 14.56 5.14
CA PRO A 197 -1.18 15.31 3.99
C PRO A 197 -0.77 14.68 2.64
N TRP A 198 -1.55 14.95 1.58
CA TRP A 198 -1.26 14.46 0.21
C TRP A 198 -0.09 15.18 -0.46
N ASP A 199 -0.02 16.50 -0.25
CA ASP A 199 0.91 17.40 -0.94
C ASP A 199 1.91 18.00 0.05
N GLU A 200 3.05 17.35 0.16
CA GLU A 200 4.25 17.94 0.78
C GLU A 200 4.70 19.15 -0.05
N GLY A 201 4.41 20.34 0.48
CA GLY A 201 4.73 21.63 -0.14
C GLY A 201 3.52 22.55 -0.29
N HIS A 202 2.33 22.00 -0.55
CA HIS A 202 1.10 22.80 -0.59
C HIS A 202 0.30 22.70 0.72
N GLN A 203 -0.01 21.47 1.15
CA GLN A 203 -0.72 21.22 2.41
C GLN A 203 0.24 21.14 3.61
N ALA A 204 1.51 20.85 3.34
CA ALA A 204 2.59 20.93 4.31
C ALA A 204 3.79 21.70 3.71
N PRO A 205 3.77 23.04 3.71
CA PRO A 205 4.79 23.88 3.07
C PRO A 205 6.22 23.65 3.56
N GLU A 206 6.37 23.15 4.78
CA GLU A 206 7.63 22.74 5.40
C GLU A 206 8.22 21.45 4.79
N CYS A 207 7.41 20.67 4.08
CA CYS A 207 7.79 19.40 3.49
C CYS A 207 8.12 19.61 2.01
N ARG A 208 9.33 19.20 1.58
CA ARG A 208 9.73 19.32 0.17
C ARG A 208 9.25 18.10 -0.61
N GLY A 209 8.06 18.15 -1.21
CA GLY A 209 7.52 17.04 -2.00
C GLY A 209 8.30 16.65 -3.26
N LYS A 210 9.39 17.35 -3.60
CA LYS A 210 10.18 17.13 -4.84
C LYS A 210 11.12 15.92 -4.81
N ASP A 211 11.21 15.23 -3.68
CA ASP A 211 12.20 14.18 -3.47
C ASP A 211 11.70 12.77 -3.86
N GLY A 212 10.46 12.66 -4.38
CA GLY A 212 9.92 11.41 -4.90
C GLY A 212 9.63 10.33 -3.85
N TYR A 213 9.45 10.71 -2.58
CA TYR A 213 9.07 9.81 -1.49
C TYR A 213 7.72 9.11 -1.75
N LEU A 214 7.47 8.02 -1.02
CA LEU A 214 6.35 7.14 -1.28
C LEU A 214 4.99 7.85 -1.29
N VAL A 215 4.77 8.87 -0.46
CA VAL A 215 3.51 9.64 -0.38
C VAL A 215 3.49 10.91 -1.24
N SER A 216 4.57 11.23 -1.95
CA SER A 216 4.63 12.43 -2.80
C SER A 216 3.69 12.34 -4.02
N LEU A 217 3.14 13.50 -4.41
CA LEU A 217 2.44 13.73 -5.67
C LEU A 217 3.38 13.78 -6.88
N ASP A 218 4.67 14.06 -6.66
CA ASP A 218 5.66 14.01 -7.74
C ASP A 218 5.88 12.54 -8.13
N THR A 219 5.39 12.20 -9.32
CA THR A 219 5.49 10.87 -9.93
C THR A 219 6.73 10.73 -10.81
N SER A 220 7.74 11.61 -10.64
CA SER A 220 9.03 11.51 -11.32
C SER A 220 9.70 10.14 -11.15
N GLU A 221 10.61 9.83 -12.08
CA GLU A 221 11.06 8.46 -12.36
C GLU A 221 11.58 7.71 -11.12
N THR A 222 10.86 6.65 -10.76
CA THR A 222 11.15 5.67 -9.69
C THR A 222 11.06 6.28 -8.27
N PRO A 223 9.87 6.26 -7.64
CA PRO A 223 9.71 6.77 -6.28
C PRO A 223 10.60 6.03 -5.28
N LEU A 224 11.06 6.73 -4.26
CA LEU A 224 11.82 6.15 -3.16
C LEU A 224 10.91 5.23 -2.34
N PRO A 225 11.33 3.99 -2.01
CA PRO A 225 10.53 3.04 -1.23
C PRO A 225 10.60 3.33 0.28
N MET A 226 10.47 4.61 0.64
CA MET A 226 10.55 5.12 2.01
C MET A 226 9.67 6.36 2.18
N LEU A 227 9.31 6.62 3.43
CA LEU A 227 8.58 7.81 3.84
C LEU A 227 9.55 8.98 3.98
N SER A 228 9.07 10.20 3.72
CA SER A 228 9.82 11.40 4.05
C SER A 228 9.86 11.58 5.58
N ASN A 229 10.83 12.32 6.10
CA ASN A 229 10.84 12.67 7.53
C ASN A 229 9.58 13.45 7.94
N CYS A 230 9.03 14.26 7.04
CA CYS A 230 7.78 14.98 7.28
C CYS A 230 6.61 14.03 7.47
N THR A 231 6.44 13.04 6.59
CA THR A 231 5.39 12.01 6.75
C THR A 231 5.54 11.29 8.09
N LYS A 232 6.79 10.97 8.48
CA LYS A 232 7.08 10.33 9.77
C LYS A 232 6.68 11.20 10.96
N ASP A 233 6.95 12.51 10.90
CA ASP A 233 6.58 13.46 11.94
C ASP A 233 5.06 13.59 12.11
N TYR A 234 4.29 13.61 11.01
CA TYR A 234 2.82 13.62 11.09
C TYR A 234 2.26 12.36 11.77
N LEU A 235 2.78 11.18 11.40
CA LEU A 235 2.36 9.91 12.02
C LEU A 235 2.73 9.86 13.51
N LEU A 236 3.91 10.37 13.87
CA LEU A 236 4.33 10.50 15.27
C LEU A 236 3.40 11.45 16.05
N GLN A 237 3.08 12.62 15.48
CA GLN A 237 2.15 13.57 16.10
C GLN A 237 0.76 12.98 16.25
N LYS A 238 0.24 12.27 15.24
CA LYS A 238 -1.04 11.56 15.32
C LYS A 238 -1.06 10.61 16.51
N TYR A 239 -0.01 9.81 16.68
CA TYR A 239 0.10 8.90 17.81
C TYR A 239 0.13 9.64 19.14
N GLN A 240 1.04 10.61 19.31
CA GLN A 240 1.23 11.33 20.57
C GLN A 240 -0.02 12.10 21.02
N ASN A 241 -0.74 12.71 20.08
CA ASN A 241 -1.93 13.50 20.37
C ASN A 241 -3.13 12.64 20.78
N ASN A 242 -3.19 11.38 20.32
CA ASN A 242 -4.40 10.55 20.47
C ASN A 242 -4.20 9.30 21.35
N VAL A 243 -2.97 8.89 21.67
CA VAL A 243 -2.73 7.65 22.46
C VAL A 243 -3.49 7.63 23.80
N HIS A 244 -3.72 8.78 24.42
CA HIS A 244 -4.44 8.91 25.68
C HIS A 244 -5.97 9.03 25.54
N THR A 245 -6.50 9.08 24.33
CA THR A 245 -7.93 9.23 24.06
C THR A 245 -8.65 7.91 23.81
N GLN A 246 -7.96 6.77 24.01
CA GLN A 246 -8.45 5.43 23.66
C GLN A 246 -8.98 5.33 22.22
N PRO A 247 -8.13 5.65 21.21
CA PRO A 247 -8.53 5.60 19.81
C PRO A 247 -8.77 4.17 19.36
N CYS A 248 -9.52 3.99 18.26
CA CYS A 248 -9.91 2.68 17.74
C CYS A 248 -8.71 1.72 17.49
N TRP A 249 -7.55 2.27 17.12
CA TRP A 249 -6.32 1.50 16.83
C TRP A 249 -5.48 1.10 18.07
N ILE A 250 -5.97 1.35 19.29
CA ILE A 250 -5.25 0.99 20.53
C ILE A 250 -5.32 -0.51 20.83
N ASP A 251 -6.46 -1.12 20.52
CA ASP A 251 -6.72 -2.53 20.75
C ASP A 251 -6.12 -3.36 19.61
N THR A 252 -5.86 -4.63 19.88
CA THR A 252 -5.33 -5.53 18.85
C THR A 252 -6.51 -6.12 18.08
N PRO A 253 -6.65 -5.84 16.76
CA PRO A 253 -7.74 -6.40 15.98
C PRO A 253 -7.60 -7.92 15.87
N THR A 254 -8.74 -8.62 15.74
CA THR A 254 -8.73 -10.07 15.48
C THR A 254 -8.73 -10.30 13.97
N PRO A 255 -7.63 -10.82 13.38
CA PRO A 255 -7.57 -11.01 11.95
C PRO A 255 -8.30 -12.29 11.50
N ILE A 256 -8.84 -12.29 10.27
CA ILE A 256 -9.50 -13.45 9.66
C ILE A 256 -8.51 -14.49 9.11
N ILE A 257 -7.23 -14.14 9.07
CA ILE A 257 -6.09 -15.00 8.71
C ILE A 257 -4.89 -14.60 9.57
N GLU A 258 -4.04 -15.56 9.92
CA GLU A 258 -2.79 -15.25 10.61
C GLU A 258 -1.94 -14.28 9.80
N ARG A 259 -1.33 -13.30 10.48
CA ARG A 259 -0.41 -12.36 9.83
C ARG A 259 0.75 -13.14 9.23
N THR A 260 1.16 -12.72 8.04
CA THR A 260 2.24 -13.35 7.28
C THR A 260 3.49 -12.49 7.33
N ASP A 261 4.65 -13.12 7.24
CA ASP A 261 5.94 -12.45 6.98
C ASP A 261 6.34 -12.55 5.49
N GLU A 262 5.46 -13.11 4.65
CA GLU A 262 5.72 -13.27 3.23
C GLU A 262 5.57 -11.94 2.47
N LEU A 263 6.62 -11.57 1.74
CA LEU A 263 6.63 -10.53 0.71
C LEU A 263 6.25 -11.06 -0.69
N PRO A 264 5.95 -10.18 -1.68
CA PRO A 264 5.55 -10.59 -3.02
C PRO A 264 6.54 -11.53 -3.71
N ALA A 265 7.83 -11.43 -3.44
CA ALA A 265 8.83 -12.39 -3.92
C ALA A 265 8.50 -13.83 -3.50
N HIS A 266 8.14 -14.06 -2.23
CA HIS A 266 7.72 -15.38 -1.72
C HIS A 266 6.39 -15.82 -2.34
N TYR A 267 5.46 -14.88 -2.56
CA TYR A 267 4.22 -15.17 -3.27
C TYR A 267 4.48 -15.70 -4.69
N PHE A 268 5.42 -15.10 -5.43
CA PHE A 268 5.82 -15.52 -6.78
C PHE A 268 6.80 -16.69 -6.84
N GLU A 269 7.17 -17.31 -5.71
CA GLU A 269 7.78 -18.65 -5.73
C GLU A 269 6.76 -19.73 -6.14
N ARG A 270 5.47 -19.46 -5.90
CA ARG A 270 4.34 -20.36 -6.16
C ARG A 270 3.50 -19.93 -7.36
N GLU A 271 3.76 -18.74 -7.90
CA GLU A 271 2.98 -18.10 -8.98
C GLU A 271 3.93 -17.54 -10.04
N GLU A 272 3.53 -17.53 -11.31
CA GLU A 272 4.39 -17.01 -12.39
C GLU A 272 4.24 -15.48 -12.55
N PHE A 273 5.16 -14.71 -11.97
CA PHE A 273 5.14 -13.24 -11.98
C PHE A 273 4.92 -12.62 -13.36
N CYS A 274 5.72 -13.02 -14.36
CA CYS A 274 5.65 -12.46 -15.71
C CYS A 274 4.30 -12.72 -16.39
N THR A 275 3.65 -13.82 -16.03
CA THR A 275 2.31 -14.18 -16.50
C THR A 275 1.24 -13.38 -15.74
N ALA A 276 1.41 -13.20 -14.42
CA ALA A 276 0.49 -12.44 -13.59
C ALA A 276 0.44 -10.94 -13.97
N GLU A 277 1.60 -10.31 -14.18
CA GLU A 277 1.74 -8.90 -14.60
C GLU A 277 1.27 -8.68 -16.05
N ARG A 278 1.29 -9.74 -16.88
CA ARG A 278 0.94 -9.68 -18.30
C ARG A 278 -0.17 -10.65 -18.68
N PRO A 279 -1.41 -10.41 -18.23
CA PRO A 279 -2.54 -11.27 -18.59
C PRO A 279 -2.79 -11.34 -20.10
N MET A 280 -2.43 -10.30 -20.87
CA MET A 280 -2.50 -10.33 -22.35
C MET A 280 -1.48 -11.26 -23.02
N PHE A 281 -0.46 -11.70 -22.27
CA PHE A 281 0.60 -12.61 -22.73
C PHE A 281 0.68 -13.79 -21.77
N PRO A 282 -0.29 -14.72 -21.80
CA PRO A 282 -0.43 -15.79 -20.80
C PRO A 282 0.73 -16.80 -20.77
N ASN A 283 1.59 -16.79 -21.80
CA ASN A 283 2.79 -17.63 -21.87
C ASN A 283 4.06 -16.86 -21.45
N ALA A 284 3.92 -15.64 -20.91
CA ALA A 284 5.06 -14.82 -20.53
C ALA A 284 5.74 -15.38 -19.29
N LYS A 285 7.01 -15.75 -19.42
CA LYS A 285 7.84 -16.24 -18.32
C LYS A 285 9.05 -15.34 -18.13
N TYR A 286 9.79 -15.57 -17.05
CA TYR A 286 11.13 -15.00 -16.92
C TYR A 286 11.98 -15.37 -18.14
N CYS A 287 12.67 -14.38 -18.71
CA CYS A 287 13.63 -14.66 -19.77
C CYS A 287 14.78 -15.52 -19.23
N PRO A 288 15.36 -16.43 -20.04
CA PRO A 288 16.57 -17.17 -19.68
C PRO A 288 17.71 -16.24 -19.21
N ALA A 289 18.55 -16.72 -18.30
CA ALA A 289 19.62 -15.91 -17.70
C ALA A 289 20.65 -15.40 -18.73
N ASP A 290 20.89 -16.16 -19.79
CA ASP A 290 21.77 -15.82 -20.91
C ASP A 290 21.11 -14.89 -21.94
N HIS A 291 19.79 -14.69 -21.85
CA HIS A 291 19.06 -13.82 -22.75
C HIS A 291 19.59 -12.36 -22.63
N PRO A 292 19.93 -11.67 -23.74
CA PRO A 292 20.58 -10.36 -23.69
C PRO A 292 19.83 -9.31 -22.86
N ARG A 293 18.49 -9.34 -22.89
CA ARG A 293 17.64 -8.41 -22.13
C ARG A 293 17.69 -8.65 -20.62
N GLN A 294 17.86 -9.91 -20.19
CA GLN A 294 17.98 -10.29 -18.79
C GLN A 294 19.41 -10.01 -18.30
N LYS A 295 20.43 -10.38 -19.07
CA LYS A 295 21.83 -10.10 -18.74
C LYS A 295 22.13 -8.61 -18.54
N LEU A 296 21.45 -7.75 -19.30
CA LEU A 296 21.57 -6.29 -19.20
C LEU A 296 20.48 -5.65 -18.31
N ALA A 297 19.73 -6.44 -17.54
CA ALA A 297 18.71 -5.90 -16.65
C ALA A 297 19.38 -5.14 -15.49
N PRO A 298 18.94 -3.89 -15.20
CA PRO A 298 19.35 -3.21 -13.97
C PRO A 298 18.96 -4.01 -12.73
N VAL A 299 19.62 -3.72 -11.61
CA VAL A 299 19.22 -4.25 -10.29
C VAL A 299 17.74 -3.97 -10.06
N CYS A 300 17.03 -4.94 -9.47
CA CYS A 300 15.59 -4.87 -9.22
C CYS A 300 14.70 -4.72 -10.47
N LYS A 301 15.25 -5.04 -11.64
CA LYS A 301 14.48 -5.16 -12.89
C LYS A 301 14.64 -6.56 -13.49
N VAL A 302 13.61 -6.98 -14.21
CA VAL A 302 13.56 -8.29 -14.86
C VAL A 302 12.97 -8.21 -16.26
N ALA A 303 13.42 -9.12 -17.13
CA ALA A 303 12.87 -9.27 -18.47
C ALA A 303 11.86 -10.42 -18.50
N CYS A 304 10.69 -10.15 -19.06
CA CYS A 304 9.66 -11.16 -19.35
C CYS A 304 9.64 -11.49 -20.84
N CYS A 305 9.67 -12.78 -21.16
CA CYS A 305 9.77 -13.32 -22.50
C CYS A 305 8.53 -14.17 -22.84
N GLN A 306 8.04 -14.08 -24.07
CA GLN A 306 6.92 -14.91 -24.55
C GLN A 306 7.35 -16.37 -24.82
N ASN A 307 8.63 -16.55 -25.16
CA ASN A 307 9.34 -17.81 -25.29
C ASN A 307 10.84 -17.52 -25.11
N ASP A 308 11.70 -18.54 -25.12
CA ASP A 308 13.14 -18.42 -24.83
C ASP A 308 13.89 -17.36 -25.67
N LYS A 309 13.34 -16.93 -26.82
CA LYS A 309 13.98 -16.01 -27.76
C LYS A 309 13.26 -14.67 -27.91
N THR A 310 11.97 -14.60 -27.61
CA THR A 310 11.14 -13.43 -27.92
C THR A 310 10.82 -12.63 -26.67
N TYR A 311 11.62 -11.60 -26.43
CA TYR A 311 11.32 -10.54 -25.46
C TYR A 311 10.30 -9.54 -26.02
N ARG A 312 9.34 -9.09 -25.19
CA ARG A 312 8.34 -8.10 -25.59
C ARG A 312 8.11 -7.07 -24.48
N GLY A 313 8.14 -5.78 -24.81
CA GLY A 313 7.81 -4.70 -23.87
C GLY A 313 9.00 -4.14 -23.08
N PRO A 314 8.77 -3.32 -22.04
CA PRO A 314 9.82 -2.81 -21.17
C PRO A 314 10.21 -3.84 -20.10
N ARG A 315 11.33 -3.60 -19.41
CA ARG A 315 11.69 -4.40 -18.22
C ARG A 315 10.69 -4.10 -17.10
N ARG A 316 10.40 -5.11 -16.30
CA ARG A 316 9.50 -4.98 -15.15
C ARG A 316 10.30 -4.80 -13.88
N SER A 317 9.68 -4.18 -12.88
CA SER A 317 10.21 -4.21 -11.52
C SER A 317 10.14 -5.64 -11.01
N LEU A 318 11.20 -6.11 -10.35
CA LEU A 318 11.15 -7.36 -9.62
C LEU A 318 10.12 -7.24 -8.48
N PRO A 319 9.44 -8.33 -8.11
CA PRO A 319 8.56 -8.34 -6.95
C PRO A 319 9.27 -7.84 -5.68
N ASP A 320 8.53 -7.11 -4.85
CA ASP A 320 9.05 -6.64 -3.57
C ASP A 320 9.51 -7.83 -2.69
N GLY A 321 10.64 -7.67 -2.02
CA GLY A 321 11.30 -8.75 -1.27
C GLY A 321 12.32 -9.57 -2.07
N THR A 322 12.47 -9.35 -3.39
CA THR A 322 13.47 -10.09 -4.18
C THR A 322 14.87 -9.70 -3.73
N ASN A 323 15.73 -10.66 -3.36
CA ASN A 323 17.11 -10.39 -3.00
C ASN A 323 17.87 -9.71 -4.16
N CYS A 324 18.51 -8.56 -3.88
CA CYS A 324 19.21 -7.75 -4.87
C CYS A 324 20.75 -7.71 -4.70
N THR A 325 21.27 -8.35 -3.65
CA THR A 325 22.71 -8.53 -3.41
C THR A 325 22.97 -10.02 -3.27
N GLY A 326 23.60 -10.66 -4.26
CA GLY A 326 23.80 -12.12 -4.32
C GLY A 326 24.63 -12.79 -3.20
N GLY A 327 24.79 -12.14 -2.03
CA GLY A 327 25.27 -12.68 -0.75
C GLY A 327 24.15 -12.75 0.31
N ASP A 328 24.52 -12.73 1.60
CA ASP A 328 23.75 -13.09 2.83
C ASP A 328 22.35 -12.46 3.09
N GLY A 329 21.67 -11.94 2.07
CA GLY A 329 20.25 -11.55 2.16
C GLY A 329 20.00 -10.16 2.76
N GLU A 330 21.04 -9.35 2.94
CA GLU A 330 20.92 -8.05 3.63
C GLU A 330 20.10 -6.99 2.87
N LYS A 331 19.87 -7.16 1.56
CA LYS A 331 19.13 -6.20 0.75
C LYS A 331 18.13 -6.86 -0.19
N VAL A 332 16.96 -6.22 -0.30
CA VAL A 332 15.88 -6.64 -1.16
C VAL A 332 15.43 -5.51 -2.09
N CYS A 333 14.73 -5.88 -3.14
CA CYS A 333 14.02 -4.95 -3.99
C CYS A 333 12.74 -4.47 -3.28
N LEU A 334 12.57 -3.16 -3.15
CA LEU A 334 11.29 -2.51 -2.86
C LEU A 334 11.06 -1.38 -3.87
N SER A 335 9.90 -1.36 -4.53
CA SER A 335 9.57 -0.36 -5.57
C SER A 335 10.67 -0.20 -6.63
N ALA A 336 11.27 -1.33 -7.03
CA ALA A 336 12.40 -1.41 -7.97
C ALA A 336 13.74 -0.79 -7.50
N GLN A 337 13.90 -0.51 -6.21
CA GLN A 337 15.17 -0.08 -5.62
C GLN A 337 15.72 -1.13 -4.66
N CYS A 338 17.04 -1.29 -4.63
CA CYS A 338 17.72 -2.24 -3.75
C CYS A 338 18.01 -1.58 -2.39
N VAL A 339 17.28 -1.99 -1.35
CA VAL A 339 17.31 -1.38 -0.02
C VAL A 339 17.53 -2.42 1.06
N THR A 340 17.98 -1.97 2.23
CA THR A 340 18.08 -2.79 3.44
C THR A 340 16.71 -2.83 4.13
N LEU A 341 16.31 -4.02 4.59
CA LEU A 341 15.12 -4.23 5.42
C LEU A 341 15.42 -4.06 6.89
#